data_AF-A0A6J4QJC6-F1
#
_entry.id   AF-A0A6J4QJC6-F1
#
_cell.length_a   1.000
_cell.length_b   1.000
_cell.length_c   1.000
_cell.angle_alpha   90.00
_cell.angle_beta   90.00
_cell.angle_gamma   90.00
#
_symmetry.space_group_name_H-M   'P 1'
#
loop_
_entity.id
_entity.type
_entity.pdbx_description
1 polymer ?
#
loop_
_entity_poly.entity_id
_entity_poly.type
_entity_poly.pdbx_seq_one_letter_code
_entity_poly.pdbx_strand_id
1 'polypeptide(L)'
;MNPGEVAPRVHGELAGPVTDTAAGLLRNRPAPPHCRAVDELRAQELTADVREDARWVDDGDLITSADASAGIDLALHLVARLAGPDRARQVRRGLQHDPQPPT
;
A
#
# COMPACT_ATOMS: atom_id res chain seq x y z
N MET A 1 -0.74 -1.51 24.76
CA MET A 1 -0.17 -2.17 23.58
C MET A 1 -0.09 -3.65 23.90
N ASN A 2 -0.90 -4.49 23.24
CA ASN A 2 -0.97 -5.92 23.55
C ASN A 2 0.21 -6.67 22.90
N PRO A 3 0.89 -7.59 23.61
CA PRO A 3 1.96 -8.41 23.06
C PRO A 3 1.35 -9.48 22.14
N GLY A 4 1.22 -9.17 20.86
CA GLY A 4 0.62 -10.06 19.85
C GLY A 4 0.10 -9.33 18.62
N GLU A 5 -0.05 -8.01 18.68
CA GLU A 5 -0.40 -7.19 17.53
C GLU A 5 0.87 -6.88 16.73
N VAL A 6 1.10 -7.64 15.66
CA VAL A 6 2.19 -7.36 14.72
C VAL A 6 1.92 -5.98 14.12
N ALA A 7 2.80 -5.01 14.40
CA ALA A 7 2.67 -3.68 13.83
C ALA A 7 2.65 -3.81 12.29
N PRO A 8 1.67 -3.20 11.60
CA PRO A 8 1.57 -3.30 10.16
C PRO A 8 2.85 -2.77 9.51
N ARG A 9 3.46 -3.56 8.62
CA ARG A 9 4.59 -3.15 7.81
C ARG A 9 4.06 -2.42 6.59
N VAL A 10 4.13 -1.10 6.67
CA VAL A 10 3.76 -0.23 5.55
C VAL A 10 4.93 -0.20 4.57
N HIS A 11 4.72 -0.72 3.37
CA HIS A 11 5.61 -0.53 2.23
C HIS A 11 5.01 0.54 1.33
N GLY A 12 5.21 1.79 1.72
CA GLY A 12 4.83 2.96 0.93
C GLY A 12 5.90 3.27 -0.10
N GLU A 13 5.48 3.47 -1.35
CA GLU A 13 6.31 3.83 -2.50
C GLU A 13 7.18 2.68 -3.08
N LEU A 14 6.70 2.06 -4.16
CA LEU A 14 7.53 1.20 -5.03
C LEU A 14 7.97 1.90 -6.32
N ALA A 15 7.94 3.24 -6.34
CA ALA A 15 8.61 4.00 -7.40
C ALA A 15 10.16 3.93 -7.26
N GLY A 16 10.67 3.61 -6.07
CA GLY A 16 12.07 3.35 -5.79
C GLY A 16 12.51 1.89 -6.03
N PRO A 17 13.82 1.59 -5.98
CA PRO A 17 14.30 0.22 -6.08
C PRO A 17 13.75 -0.64 -4.93
N VAL A 18 13.16 -1.79 -5.24
CA VAL A 18 12.74 -2.76 -4.23
C VAL A 18 13.80 -3.87 -4.16
N THR A 19 13.99 -4.41 -2.96
CA THR A 19 14.92 -5.54 -2.77
C THR A 19 14.16 -6.85 -2.97
N ASP A 20 14.85 -7.92 -3.34
CA ASP A 20 14.26 -9.26 -3.46
C ASP A 20 13.49 -9.67 -2.19
N THR A 21 14.01 -9.32 -1.01
CA THR A 21 13.34 -9.55 0.27
C THR A 21 11.98 -8.84 0.34
N ALA A 22 11.91 -7.59 -0.13
CA ALA A 22 10.68 -6.81 -0.14
C ALA A 22 9.72 -7.25 -1.26
N ALA A 23 10.22 -7.67 -2.43
CA ALA A 23 9.40 -8.28 -3.47
C ALA A 23 8.78 -9.61 -2.99
N GLY A 24 9.57 -10.43 -2.28
CA GLY A 24 9.12 -11.69 -1.69
C GLY A 24 7.95 -11.56 -0.71
N LEU A 25 7.74 -10.38 -0.10
CA LEU A 25 6.59 -10.12 0.77
C LEU A 25 5.26 -10.17 0.02
N LEU A 26 5.24 -9.91 -1.30
CA LEU A 26 4.03 -9.91 -2.12
C LEU A 26 3.68 -11.27 -2.73
N ARG A 27 4.50 -12.29 -2.50
CA ARG A 27 4.25 -13.63 -3.02
C ARG A 27 2.90 -14.17 -2.51
N ASN A 28 2.00 -14.48 -3.43
CA ASN A 28 0.62 -14.93 -3.19
C ASN A 28 -0.23 -13.95 -2.36
N ARG A 29 0.15 -12.68 -2.31
CA ARG A 29 -0.59 -11.63 -1.59
C ARG A 29 -1.15 -10.59 -2.55
N PRO A 30 -2.23 -9.89 -2.16
CA PRO A 30 -2.84 -8.90 -3.03
C PRO A 30 -1.89 -7.73 -3.33
N ALA A 31 -1.82 -7.33 -4.59
CA ALA A 31 -0.93 -6.27 -5.06
C ALA A 31 -1.60 -5.42 -6.15
N PRO A 32 -1.33 -4.11 -6.24
CA PRO A 32 -1.74 -3.31 -7.39
C PRO A 32 -0.95 -3.69 -8.67
N PRO A 33 -1.51 -3.51 -9.88
CA PRO A 33 -0.99 -4.09 -11.13
C PRO A 33 0.33 -3.48 -11.63
N HIS A 34 0.59 -2.22 -11.28
CA HIS A 34 1.73 -1.45 -11.78
C HIS A 34 2.80 -1.20 -10.72
N CYS A 35 2.80 -1.94 -9.62
CA CYS A 35 3.90 -1.82 -8.67
C CYS A 35 5.11 -2.64 -9.14
N ARG A 36 6.30 -2.03 -9.08
CA ARG A 36 7.57 -2.64 -9.50
C ARG A 36 7.85 -4.00 -8.87
N ALA A 37 7.36 -4.24 -7.66
CA ALA A 37 7.51 -5.53 -6.98
C ALA A 37 6.74 -6.67 -7.68
N VAL A 38 5.62 -6.39 -8.37
CA VAL A 38 4.93 -7.36 -9.23
C VAL A 38 5.80 -7.71 -10.44
N ASP A 39 6.50 -6.72 -11.02
CA ASP A 39 7.42 -6.97 -12.14
C ASP A 39 8.65 -7.80 -11.71
N GLU A 40 9.19 -7.52 -10.52
CA GLU A 40 10.30 -8.30 -9.96
C GLU A 40 9.89 -9.73 -9.57
N LEU A 41 8.69 -9.92 -9.03
CA LEU A 41 8.12 -11.26 -8.80
C LEU A 41 7.97 -12.03 -10.11
N ARG A 42 7.45 -11.39 -11.18
CA ARG A 42 7.34 -12.00 -12.51
C ARG A 42 8.69 -12.42 -13.06
N ALA A 43 9.74 -11.61 -12.88
CA ALA A 43 11.10 -11.95 -13.29
C ALA A 43 11.68 -13.17 -12.56
N GLN A 44 11.15 -13.50 -11.37
CA GLN A 44 11.52 -14.67 -10.57
C GLN A 44 10.55 -15.85 -10.73
N GLU A 45 9.65 -15.82 -11.71
CA GLU A 45 8.58 -16.81 -11.92
C GLU A 45 7.65 -16.98 -10.69
N LEU A 46 7.51 -15.91 -9.89
CA LEU A 46 6.62 -15.83 -8.74
C LEU A 46 5.37 -15.01 -9.08
N THR A 47 4.30 -15.24 -8.32
CA THR A 47 3.00 -14.60 -8.54
C THR A 47 2.53 -13.82 -7.31
N ALA A 48 1.96 -12.63 -7.55
CA ALA A 48 1.11 -11.91 -6.60
C ALA A 48 -0.36 -12.02 -7.05
N ASP A 49 -1.31 -11.78 -6.14
CA ASP A 49 -2.72 -11.63 -6.47
C ASP A 49 -2.97 -10.20 -6.97
N VAL A 50 -2.80 -9.99 -8.27
CA VAL A 50 -2.90 -8.66 -8.88
C VAL A 50 -4.35 -8.18 -8.89
N ARG A 51 -4.57 -7.00 -8.29
CA ARG A 51 -5.86 -6.30 -8.26
C ARG A 51 -5.85 -5.15 -9.26
N GLU A 52 -6.24 -5.44 -10.49
CA GLU A 52 -6.10 -4.55 -11.67
C GLU A 52 -6.60 -3.11 -11.46
N ASP A 53 -7.63 -2.88 -10.65
CA ASP A 53 -8.17 -1.52 -10.41
C ASP A 53 -7.70 -0.91 -9.07
N ALA A 54 -6.87 -1.62 -8.31
CA ALA A 54 -6.41 -1.17 -7.01
C ALA A 54 -5.30 -0.14 -7.14
N ARG A 55 -5.53 1.07 -6.62
CA ARG A 55 -4.47 2.07 -6.43
C ARG A 55 -3.58 1.76 -5.23
N TRP A 56 -4.14 1.15 -4.20
CA TRP A 56 -3.39 0.63 -3.06
C TRP A 56 -4.11 -0.60 -2.52
N VAL A 57 -3.37 -1.44 -1.81
CA VAL A 57 -3.89 -2.62 -1.14
C VAL A 57 -3.44 -2.60 0.31
N ASP A 58 -4.38 -2.81 1.21
CA ASP A 58 -4.11 -3.12 2.61
C ASP A 58 -4.42 -4.60 2.87
N ASP A 59 -3.37 -5.40 3.04
CA ASP A 59 -3.42 -6.82 3.39
C ASP A 59 -3.01 -7.03 4.86
N GLY A 60 -3.51 -6.16 5.75
CA GLY A 60 -3.34 -6.29 7.19
C GLY A 60 -1.95 -5.86 7.66
N ASP A 61 -0.96 -6.75 7.55
CA ASP A 61 0.43 -6.53 7.94
C ASP A 61 1.33 -6.07 6.77
N LEU A 62 0.84 -6.17 5.53
CA LEU A 62 1.48 -5.64 4.34
C LEU A 62 0.55 -4.65 3.65
N ILE A 63 1.03 -3.44 3.43
CA ILE A 63 0.25 -2.38 2.79
C ILE A 63 1.08 -1.79 1.67
N THR A 64 0.54 -1.73 0.46
CA THR A 64 1.26 -1.33 -0.78
C THR A 64 0.45 -0.35 -1.63
N SER A 65 1.14 0.51 -2.40
CA SER A 65 0.53 1.43 -3.37
C SER A 65 1.07 1.19 -4.79
N ALA A 66 0.26 1.51 -5.79
CA ALA A 66 0.61 1.39 -7.21
C ALA A 66 1.71 2.40 -7.60
N ASP A 67 1.59 3.63 -7.12
CA ASP A 67 2.48 4.75 -7.44
C ASP A 67 2.51 5.79 -6.30
N ALA A 68 3.21 6.91 -6.54
CA ALA A 68 3.36 8.00 -5.58
C ALA A 68 2.03 8.76 -5.31
N SER A 69 1.18 8.92 -6.32
CA SER A 69 -0.13 9.55 -6.16
C SER A 69 -1.03 8.67 -5.27
N ALA A 70 -1.04 7.35 -5.54
CA ALA A 70 -1.73 6.37 -4.71
C ALA A 70 -1.14 6.27 -3.30
N GLY A 71 0.14 6.59 -3.13
CA GLY A 71 0.79 6.70 -1.82
C GLY A 71 0.15 7.76 -0.92
N ILE A 72 -0.39 8.85 -1.48
CA ILE A 72 -1.06 9.90 -0.69
C ILE A 72 -2.40 9.38 -0.16
N ASP A 73 -3.18 8.71 -1.00
CA ASP A 73 -4.45 8.12 -0.58
C ASP A 73 -4.24 6.97 0.40
N LEU A 74 -3.16 6.20 0.22
CA LEU A 74 -2.75 5.19 1.19
C LEU A 74 -2.35 5.82 2.53
N ALA A 75 -1.61 6.93 2.53
CA ALA A 75 -1.26 7.62 3.76
C ALA A 75 -2.50 8.13 4.50
N LEU A 76 -3.51 8.64 3.78
CA LEU A 76 -4.80 9.03 4.38
C LEU A 76 -5.55 7.83 4.95
N HIS A 77 -5.53 6.68 4.25
CA HIS A 77 -6.07 5.41 4.76
C HIS A 77 -5.39 4.98 6.06
N LEU A 78 -4.05 5.06 6.13
CA LEU A 78 -3.29 4.74 7.34
C LEU A 78 -3.61 5.68 8.50
N VAL A 79 -3.75 6.99 8.24
CA VAL A 79 -4.19 7.95 9.25
C VAL A 79 -5.59 7.58 9.76
N ALA A 80 -6.50 7.17 8.86
CA ALA A 80 -7.84 6.73 9.25
C ALA A 80 -7.80 5.47 10.12
N ARG A 81 -6.97 4.49 9.76
CA ARG A 81 -6.78 3.23 10.49
C ARG A 81 -6.15 3.45 11.88
N LEU A 82 -5.17 4.32 11.99
CA LEU A 82 -4.37 4.51 13.22
C LEU A 82 -4.93 5.58 14.16
N ALA A 83 -5.52 6.65 13.61
CA ALA A 83 -5.95 7.84 14.37
C ALA A 83 -7.42 8.19 14.13
N GLY A 84 -8.16 7.35 13.42
CA GLY A 84 -9.58 7.52 13.16
C GLY A 84 -9.90 8.41 11.94
N PRO A 85 -11.13 8.31 11.42
CA PRO A 85 -11.54 8.97 10.18
C PRO A 85 -11.55 10.51 10.28
N ASP A 86 -11.77 11.07 11.48
CA ASP A 86 -11.75 12.51 11.69
C ASP A 86 -10.37 13.10 11.51
N ARG A 87 -9.33 12.40 11.98
CA ARG A 87 -7.96 12.81 11.79
C ARG A 87 -7.56 12.75 10.32
N ALA A 88 -7.96 11.69 9.61
CA ALA A 88 -7.74 11.58 8.17
C ALA A 88 -8.42 12.72 7.40
N ARG A 89 -9.67 13.07 7.75
CA ARG A 89 -10.37 14.22 7.17
C ARG A 89 -9.66 15.54 7.43
N GLN A 90 -9.10 15.73 8.62
CA GLN A 90 -8.34 16.93 8.96
C GLN A 90 -7.03 17.02 8.17
N VAL A 91 -6.27 15.92 8.08
CA VAL A 91 -5.03 15.85 7.28
C VAL A 91 -5.33 16.10 5.81
N ARG A 92 -6.34 15.45 5.25
CA ARG A 92 -6.78 15.66 3.87
C ARG A 92 -7.09 17.13 3.57
N ARG A 93 -7.83 17.80 4.46
CA ARG A 93 -8.12 19.23 4.35
C ARG A 93 -6.85 20.09 4.41
N GLY A 94 -5.92 19.76 5.30
CA GLY A 94 -4.65 20.48 5.41
C GLY A 94 -3.77 20.33 4.17
N LEU A 95 -3.80 19.17 3.52
CA LEU A 95 -3.08 18.90 2.28
C LEU A 95 -3.76 19.48 1.03
N GLN A 96 -4.99 19.98 1.14
CA GLN A 96 -5.85 20.36 -0.01
C GLN A 96 -5.94 19.24 -1.06
N HIS A 97 -5.84 17.99 -0.60
CA HIS A 97 -5.82 16.81 -1.46
C HIS A 97 -7.25 16.35 -1.73
N ASP A 98 -7.63 16.31 -3.01
CA ASP A 98 -8.91 15.75 -3.44
C ASP A 98 -8.66 14.30 -3.94
N PRO A 99 -9.03 13.28 -3.16
CA PRO A 99 -8.72 11.90 -3.49
C PRO A 99 -9.51 11.49 -4.72
N GLN A 100 -8.84 10.84 -5.67
CA GLN A 100 -9.54 10.09 -6.71
C GLN A 100 -10.34 8.97 -6.03
N PRO A 101 -11.65 8.83 -6.32
CA PRO A 101 -12.46 7.78 -5.71
C PRO A 101 -11.85 6.41 -6.01
N PRO A 102 -11.77 5.50 -5.03
CA PRO A 102 -11.39 4.12 -5.31
C PRO A 102 -12.45 3.49 -6.23
N THR A 103 -12.00 2.95 -7.35
CA THR A 103 -12.81 2.15 -8.28
C THR A 103 -13.09 0.76 -7.72
#